data_AF-A0A848LAY6-F1
#
_entry.id   AF-A0A848LAY6-F1
#
_cell.length_a   1.000
_cell.length_b   1.000
_cell.length_c   1.000
_cell.angle_alpha   90.00
_cell.angle_beta   90.00
_cell.angle_gamma   90.00
#
_symmetry.space_group_name_H-M   'P 1'
#
loop_
_entity.id
_entity.type
_entity.pdbx_description
1 polymer ?
#
loop_
_entity_poly.entity_id
_entity_poly.type
_entity_poly.pdbx_seq_one_letter_code
_entity_poly.pdbx_strand_id
1 'polypeptide(L)'
;RVPILNGESFDPFAPRLGLFDLVLMNGVVEHIPLSVPGLRQRVLRSAWAAVRPGGYLVINDTPNRLWPVDGHSTQLWFVPWTKPGSAWAYRRAVKLGRHADSPTSAPGPLGLEQVGAWGATYPELLGYLGGEDAVECINLLPGHSERVSYVDAGSPRRQKLEKLLHATLVPALRMPLTAFAPSLNNLVLRKRTAG
;
A
#
# COMPACT_ATOMS: atom_id res chain seq x y z
N ARG A 1 23.46 5.24 -17.11
CA ARG A 1 23.33 3.84 -16.62
C ARG A 1 22.52 3.89 -15.33
N VAL A 2 21.50 3.05 -15.18
CA VAL A 2 20.71 2.96 -13.94
C VAL A 2 21.36 1.89 -13.05
N PRO A 3 21.81 2.21 -11.82
CA PRO A 3 22.33 1.20 -10.91
C PRO A 3 21.18 0.30 -10.44
N ILE A 4 21.41 -1.02 -10.46
CA ILE A 4 20.50 -2.02 -9.90
C ILE A 4 21.15 -2.55 -8.63
N LEU A 5 20.43 -2.47 -7.52
CA LEU A 5 20.85 -3.02 -6.24
C LEU A 5 19.93 -4.18 -5.90
N ASN A 6 20.51 -5.34 -5.62
CA ASN A 6 19.80 -6.53 -5.20
C ASN A 6 20.35 -6.95 -3.84
N GLY A 7 19.46 -7.17 -2.88
CA GLY A 7 19.78 -7.66 -1.55
C GLY A 7 18.51 -8.01 -0.79
N GLU A 8 18.67 -8.69 0.34
CA GLU A 8 17.55 -9.18 1.15
C GLU A 8 16.77 -8.06 1.86
N SER A 9 17.37 -6.89 2.02
CA SER A 9 16.72 -5.72 2.62
C SER A 9 17.27 -4.41 2.08
N PHE A 10 16.48 -3.34 2.22
CA PHE A 10 16.86 -1.98 1.83
C PHE A 10 17.81 -1.32 2.85
N ASP A 11 17.76 -1.74 4.11
CA ASP A 11 18.45 -1.07 5.22
C ASP A 11 19.98 -0.93 5.02
N PRO A 12 20.73 -1.94 4.50
CA PRO A 12 22.16 -1.80 4.23
C PRO A 12 22.49 -0.79 3.13
N PHE A 13 21.55 -0.55 2.21
CA PHE A 13 21.74 0.35 1.07
C PHE A 13 21.34 1.79 1.42
N ALA A 14 20.33 1.97 2.26
CA ALA A 14 19.73 3.27 2.57
C ALA A 14 20.76 4.38 2.89
N PRO A 15 21.80 4.16 3.73
CA PRO A 15 22.78 5.20 4.05
C PRO A 15 23.64 5.66 2.85
N ARG A 16 23.74 4.84 1.79
CA ARG A 16 24.62 5.07 0.63
C ARG A 16 23.90 5.68 -0.58
N LEU A 17 22.57 5.67 -0.57
CA LEU A 17 21.76 6.08 -1.71
C LEU A 17 21.55 7.59 -1.80
N GLY A 18 21.80 8.32 -0.71
CA GLY A 18 21.50 9.74 -0.62
C GLY A 18 20.00 10.01 -0.54
N LEU A 19 19.60 11.23 -0.93
CA LEU A 19 18.20 11.66 -0.89
C LEU A 19 17.63 11.85 -2.30
N PHE A 20 16.37 11.47 -2.48
CA PHE A 20 15.62 11.52 -3.74
C PHE A 20 14.46 12.51 -3.69
N ASP A 21 14.17 13.11 -4.83
CA ASP A 21 12.99 13.96 -5.01
C ASP A 21 11.70 13.11 -5.11
N LEU A 22 11.82 11.86 -5.55
CA LEU A 22 10.72 10.90 -5.66
C LEU A 22 11.20 9.49 -5.33
N VAL A 23 10.43 8.78 -4.50
CA VAL A 23 10.55 7.34 -4.24
C VAL A 23 9.23 6.68 -4.64
N LEU A 24 9.29 5.62 -5.45
CA LEU A 24 8.13 4.83 -5.88
C LEU A 24 8.17 3.45 -5.24
N MET A 25 7.10 3.07 -4.55
CA MET A 25 6.82 1.73 -4.07
C MET A 25 5.64 1.17 -4.87
N ASN A 26 5.95 0.43 -5.93
CA ASN A 26 4.95 -0.17 -6.82
C ASN A 26 4.83 -1.67 -6.56
N GLY A 27 3.72 -2.12 -5.99
CA GLY A 27 3.50 -3.53 -5.67
C GLY A 27 4.55 -4.04 -4.67
N VAL A 28 4.73 -3.34 -3.56
CA VAL A 28 5.80 -3.62 -2.57
C VAL A 28 5.23 -3.79 -1.17
N VAL A 29 4.37 -2.87 -0.75
CA VAL A 29 3.98 -2.74 0.67
C VAL A 29 3.25 -3.98 1.18
N GLU A 30 2.38 -4.55 0.35
CA GLU A 30 1.58 -5.73 0.64
C GLU A 30 2.42 -6.98 0.87
N HIS A 31 3.57 -7.08 0.20
CA HIS A 31 4.49 -8.20 0.32
C HIS A 31 5.32 -8.16 1.59
N ILE A 32 5.32 -7.04 2.33
CA ILE A 32 6.02 -6.92 3.60
C ILE A 32 5.13 -7.47 4.72
N PRO A 33 5.48 -8.60 5.37
CA PRO A 33 4.59 -9.23 6.35
C PRO A 33 4.32 -8.35 7.58
N LEU A 34 3.06 -8.26 7.96
CA LEU A 34 2.56 -7.70 9.22
C LEU A 34 2.76 -8.66 10.40
N SER A 35 2.78 -9.97 10.16
CA SER A 35 3.05 -10.97 11.20
C SER A 35 4.48 -10.90 11.75
N VAL A 36 5.40 -10.24 11.03
CA VAL A 36 6.76 -9.92 11.50
C VAL A 36 6.75 -8.54 12.15
N PRO A 37 6.86 -8.44 13.49
CA PRO A 37 6.65 -7.18 14.19
C PRO A 37 7.57 -6.04 13.73
N GLY A 38 6.95 -4.92 13.38
CA GLY A 38 7.63 -3.69 12.99
C GLY A 38 8.37 -3.73 11.64
N LEU A 39 8.40 -4.85 10.91
CA LEU A 39 9.14 -4.97 9.66
C LEU A 39 8.62 -3.96 8.62
N ARG A 40 7.30 -3.94 8.38
CA ARG A 40 6.67 -3.00 7.45
C ARG A 40 6.95 -1.55 7.82
N GLN A 41 6.80 -1.19 9.09
CA GLN A 41 7.10 0.15 9.58
C GLN A 41 8.56 0.54 9.34
N ARG A 42 9.51 -0.35 9.63
CA ARG A 42 10.94 -0.10 9.39
C ARG A 42 11.22 0.14 7.91
N VAL A 43 10.75 -0.74 7.02
CA VAL A 43 10.96 -0.62 5.57
C VAL A 43 10.39 0.69 5.03
N LEU A 44 9.14 1.02 5.39
CA LEU A 44 8.54 2.30 4.97
C LEU A 44 9.31 3.51 5.50
N ARG A 45 9.78 3.46 6.75
CA ARG A 45 10.58 4.54 7.33
C ARG A 45 11.94 4.69 6.65
N SER A 46 12.60 3.58 6.30
CA SER A 46 13.85 3.60 5.55
C SER A 46 13.65 4.23 4.17
N ALA A 47 12.58 3.87 3.45
CA ALA A 47 12.22 4.51 2.19
C ALA A 47 11.93 6.02 2.37
N TRP A 48 11.17 6.38 3.41
CA TRP A 48 10.83 7.77 3.72
C TRP A 48 12.02 8.63 4.15
N ALA A 49 13.00 8.04 4.83
CA ALA A 49 14.24 8.70 5.18
C ALA A 49 15.02 9.12 3.93
N ALA A 50 14.96 8.32 2.86
CA ALA A 50 15.57 8.62 1.57
C ALA A 50 14.82 9.68 0.76
N VAL A 51 13.60 10.10 1.16
CA VAL A 51 12.88 11.20 0.51
C VAL A 51 13.40 12.55 1.03
N ARG A 52 13.75 13.46 0.13
CA ARG A 52 14.13 14.86 0.48
C ARG A 52 12.96 15.59 1.15
N PRO A 53 13.20 16.55 2.05
CA PRO A 53 12.16 17.51 2.43
C PRO A 53 11.53 18.15 1.18
N GLY A 54 10.19 18.16 1.10
CA GLY A 54 9.45 18.60 -0.09
C GLY A 54 9.33 17.54 -1.21
N GLY A 55 10.05 16.42 -1.11
CA GLY A 55 9.98 15.30 -2.05
C GLY A 55 8.78 14.38 -1.80
N TYR A 56 8.63 13.37 -2.67
CA TYR A 56 7.44 12.53 -2.75
C TYR A 56 7.73 11.05 -2.52
N LEU A 57 6.84 10.39 -1.78
CA LEU A 57 6.69 8.93 -1.76
C LEU A 57 5.40 8.58 -2.49
N VAL A 58 5.49 7.76 -3.52
CA VAL A 58 4.35 7.26 -4.28
C VAL A 58 4.16 5.78 -3.95
N ILE A 59 2.97 5.41 -3.48
CA ILE A 59 2.56 4.03 -3.26
C ILE A 59 1.54 3.67 -4.34
N ASN A 60 1.79 2.58 -5.05
CA ASN A 60 0.94 2.12 -6.14
C ASN A 60 0.79 0.60 -6.12
N ASP A 61 -0.36 0.12 -6.58
CA ASP A 61 -0.67 -1.31 -6.75
C ASP A 61 -0.65 -2.13 -5.44
N THR A 62 -0.95 -1.49 -4.31
CA THR A 62 -1.05 -2.16 -3.02
C THR A 62 -2.52 -2.45 -2.70
N PRO A 63 -2.93 -3.71 -2.51
CA PRO A 63 -4.31 -4.05 -2.11
C PRO A 63 -4.75 -3.30 -0.85
N ASN A 64 -5.99 -2.84 -0.83
CA ASN A 64 -6.55 -2.13 0.31
C ASN A 64 -7.23 -3.12 1.26
N ARG A 65 -6.70 -3.25 2.48
CA ARG A 65 -7.25 -4.16 3.50
C ARG A 65 -8.66 -3.78 3.96
N LEU A 66 -9.09 -2.53 3.75
CA LEU A 66 -10.47 -2.13 4.01
C LEU A 66 -11.46 -2.71 2.98
N TRP A 67 -10.96 -3.19 1.84
CA TRP A 67 -11.79 -3.85 0.83
C TRP A 67 -12.06 -5.31 1.22
N PRO A 68 -13.31 -5.80 1.13
CA PRO A 68 -13.68 -7.13 1.59
C PRO A 68 -13.13 -8.26 0.72
N VAL A 69 -12.67 -7.97 -0.50
CA VAL A 69 -12.19 -8.97 -1.45
C VAL A 69 -10.71 -8.79 -1.66
N ASP A 70 -9.94 -9.85 -1.45
CA ASP A 70 -8.57 -9.88 -1.93
C ASP A 70 -8.57 -10.11 -3.44
N GLY A 71 -8.57 -9.03 -4.23
CA GLY A 71 -8.53 -9.11 -5.69
C GLY A 71 -7.15 -9.42 -6.27
N HIS A 72 -6.11 -9.52 -5.43
CA HIS A 72 -4.71 -9.57 -5.84
C HIS A 72 -4.09 -10.96 -5.68
N SER A 73 -4.21 -11.59 -4.50
CA SER A 73 -3.56 -12.88 -4.24
C SER A 73 -4.51 -14.07 -4.42
N THR A 74 -5.64 -14.05 -3.72
CA THR A 74 -6.52 -15.23 -3.57
C THR A 74 -7.84 -15.12 -4.32
N GLN A 75 -8.28 -13.91 -4.70
CA GLN A 75 -9.61 -13.66 -5.25
C GLN A 75 -10.76 -14.10 -4.30
N LEU A 76 -10.49 -14.12 -2.98
CA LEU A 76 -11.44 -14.57 -1.98
C LEU A 76 -12.00 -13.41 -1.14
N TRP A 77 -13.28 -13.55 -0.81
CA TRP A 77 -13.94 -12.70 0.17
C TRP A 77 -13.41 -12.95 1.58
N PHE A 78 -13.32 -11.86 2.35
CA PHE A 78 -13.00 -11.77 3.77
C PHE A 78 -11.58 -12.16 4.17
N VAL A 79 -10.73 -12.61 3.24
CA VAL A 79 -9.31 -12.87 3.53
C VAL A 79 -8.60 -11.64 4.13
N PRO A 80 -8.73 -10.42 3.54
CA PRO A 80 -8.07 -9.22 4.09
C PRO A 80 -8.49 -8.88 5.53
N TRP A 81 -9.68 -9.31 5.94
CA TRP A 81 -10.26 -9.01 7.26
C TRP A 81 -9.93 -10.06 8.33
N THR A 82 -9.22 -11.11 7.96
CA THR A 82 -8.66 -12.04 8.94
C THR A 82 -7.39 -11.45 9.58
N LYS A 83 -6.95 -12.01 10.71
CA LYS A 83 -5.63 -11.69 11.27
C LYS A 83 -4.54 -11.97 10.22
N PRO A 84 -3.60 -11.05 9.96
CA PRO A 84 -2.44 -11.33 9.11
C PRO A 84 -1.69 -12.60 9.54
N GLY A 85 -1.34 -13.45 8.58
CA GLY A 85 -0.77 -14.78 8.84
C GLY A 85 -1.79 -15.81 9.37
N SER A 86 -3.10 -15.60 9.14
CA SER A 86 -4.14 -16.54 9.60
C SER A 86 -4.01 -17.91 8.93
N ALA A 87 -3.83 -18.94 9.76
CA ALA A 87 -3.84 -20.33 9.30
C ALA A 87 -5.19 -20.75 8.69
N TRP A 88 -6.29 -20.14 9.11
CA TRP A 88 -7.60 -20.38 8.49
C TRP A 88 -7.66 -19.82 7.07
N ALA A 89 -7.17 -18.59 6.85
CA ALA A 89 -7.15 -17.96 5.54
C ALA A 89 -6.28 -18.77 4.57
N TYR A 90 -5.10 -19.20 5.03
CA TYR A 90 -4.21 -20.10 4.30
C TYR A 90 -4.91 -21.40 3.88
N ARG A 91 -5.47 -22.16 4.85
CA ARG A 91 -6.16 -23.43 4.55
C ARG A 91 -7.33 -23.24 3.58
N ARG A 92 -8.08 -22.14 3.72
CA ARG A 92 -9.18 -21.81 2.81
C ARG A 92 -8.67 -21.53 1.40
N ALA A 93 -7.60 -20.73 1.26
CA ALA A 93 -7.01 -20.39 -0.02
C ALA A 93 -6.48 -21.64 -0.74
N VAL A 94 -5.74 -22.50 -0.04
CA VAL A 94 -5.24 -23.77 -0.58
C VAL A 94 -6.38 -24.71 -0.97
N LYS A 95 -7.38 -24.91 -0.08
CA LYS A 95 -8.53 -25.78 -0.35
C LYS A 95 -9.31 -25.37 -1.60
N LEU A 96 -9.40 -24.06 -1.86
CA LEU A 96 -10.10 -23.51 -3.02
C LEU A 96 -9.21 -23.37 -4.26
N GLY A 97 -7.97 -23.87 -4.23
CA GLY A 97 -7.02 -23.77 -5.33
C GLY A 97 -6.59 -22.33 -5.66
N ARG A 98 -6.67 -21.43 -4.67
CA ARG A 98 -6.36 -20.00 -4.80
C ARG A 98 -4.97 -19.62 -4.30
N HIS A 99 -4.24 -20.58 -3.76
CA HIS A 99 -2.87 -20.40 -3.30
C HIS A 99 -2.14 -21.74 -3.30
N ALA A 100 -0.85 -21.70 -3.58
CA ALA A 100 0.08 -22.81 -3.42
C ALA A 100 1.42 -22.24 -2.93
N ASP A 101 2.12 -23.02 -2.11
CA ASP A 101 3.46 -22.64 -1.65
C ASP A 101 4.42 -22.54 -2.86
N SER A 102 5.32 -21.56 -2.82
CA SER A 102 6.32 -21.28 -3.86
C SER A 102 7.72 -21.33 -3.26
N PRO A 103 8.76 -21.75 -4.00
CA PRO A 103 10.15 -21.66 -3.52
C PRO A 103 10.63 -20.22 -3.27
N THR A 104 9.92 -19.21 -3.78
CA THR A 104 10.27 -17.80 -3.63
C THR A 104 9.63 -17.11 -2.42
N SER A 105 8.82 -17.84 -1.64
CA SER A 105 8.19 -17.35 -0.41
C SER A 105 8.29 -18.40 0.70
N ALA A 106 8.08 -17.97 1.94
CA ALA A 106 7.96 -18.90 3.05
C ALA A 106 6.76 -19.84 2.83
N PRO A 107 6.81 -21.10 3.26
CA PRO A 107 5.64 -21.97 3.17
C PRO A 107 4.56 -21.55 4.18
N GLY A 108 3.31 -21.91 3.89
CA GLY A 108 2.23 -21.77 4.86
C GLY A 108 1.68 -20.34 4.98
N PRO A 109 1.12 -19.98 6.16
CA PRO A 109 0.43 -18.70 6.32
C PRO A 109 1.32 -17.46 6.11
N LEU A 110 2.62 -17.57 6.40
CA LEU A 110 3.58 -16.49 6.13
C LEU A 110 3.78 -16.28 4.63
N GLY A 111 3.78 -17.36 3.84
CA GLY A 111 3.83 -17.28 2.37
C GLY A 111 2.64 -16.57 1.78
N LEU A 112 1.44 -16.91 2.25
CA LEU A 112 0.22 -16.21 1.85
C LEU A 112 0.27 -14.71 2.15
N GLU A 113 0.93 -14.33 3.24
CA GLU A 113 1.11 -12.94 3.59
C GLU A 113 2.16 -12.25 2.71
N GLN A 114 3.28 -12.92 2.43
CA GLN A 114 4.32 -12.43 1.55
C GLN A 114 3.87 -12.27 0.09
N VAL A 115 2.80 -12.95 -0.34
CA VAL A 115 2.20 -12.71 -1.67
C VAL A 115 1.17 -11.57 -1.69
N GLY A 116 0.91 -10.92 -0.55
CA GLY A 116 0.13 -9.68 -0.50
C GLY A 116 -1.33 -9.82 -0.04
N ALA A 117 -1.75 -10.98 0.47
CA ALA A 117 -3.17 -11.26 0.74
C ALA A 117 -3.85 -10.34 1.77
N TRP A 118 -3.08 -9.64 2.60
CA TRP A 118 -3.59 -8.70 3.60
C TRP A 118 -3.43 -7.23 3.22
N GLY A 119 -2.76 -6.90 2.12
CA GLY A 119 -2.63 -5.53 1.64
C GLY A 119 -2.10 -4.54 2.70
N ALA A 120 -2.55 -3.30 2.62
CA ALA A 120 -2.30 -2.24 3.60
C ALA A 120 -3.53 -1.32 3.77
N THR A 121 -3.49 -0.39 4.71
CA THR A 121 -4.49 0.70 4.81
C THR A 121 -3.84 2.07 4.81
N TYR A 122 -4.52 3.08 4.29
CA TYR A 122 -4.01 4.46 4.33
C TYR A 122 -3.66 4.95 5.76
N PRO A 123 -4.51 4.76 6.79
CA PRO A 123 -4.18 5.20 8.15
C PRO A 123 -2.95 4.50 8.74
N GLU A 124 -2.76 3.21 8.43
CA GLU A 124 -1.57 2.45 8.84
C GLU A 124 -0.30 3.05 8.25
N LEU A 125 -0.31 3.33 6.94
CA LEU A 125 0.85 3.90 6.25
C LEU A 125 1.16 5.30 6.78
N LEU A 126 0.13 6.15 6.95
CA LEU A 126 0.31 7.48 7.52
C LEU A 126 0.89 7.43 8.94
N GLY A 127 0.41 6.50 9.78
CA GLY A 127 0.92 6.29 11.13
C GLY A 127 2.39 5.87 11.17
N TYR A 128 2.84 5.03 10.23
CA TYR A 128 4.25 4.65 10.14
C TYR A 128 5.16 5.82 9.80
N LEU A 129 4.69 6.76 8.97
CA LEU A 129 5.45 7.88 8.45
C LEU A 129 5.47 9.12 9.35
N GLY A 130 4.81 9.07 10.51
CA GLY A 130 4.80 10.15 11.50
C GLY A 130 3.55 11.04 11.48
N GLY A 131 2.48 10.61 10.81
CA GLY A 131 1.21 11.32 10.83
C GLY A 131 1.17 12.59 9.96
N GLU A 132 0.14 13.40 10.15
CA GLU A 132 -0.10 14.64 9.38
C GLU A 132 0.97 15.73 9.64
N ASP A 133 1.69 15.63 10.77
CA ASP A 133 2.76 16.55 11.14
C ASP A 133 4.01 16.38 10.26
N ALA A 134 4.25 15.17 9.75
CA ALA A 134 5.39 14.85 8.90
C ALA A 134 5.01 14.69 7.42
N VAL A 135 3.75 14.37 7.14
CA VAL A 135 3.26 13.96 5.83
C VAL A 135 2.12 14.85 5.38
N GLU A 136 2.16 15.26 4.12
CA GLU A 136 1.02 15.85 3.45
C GLU A 136 0.55 14.92 2.31
N CYS A 137 -0.71 14.49 2.36
CA CYS A 137 -1.30 13.65 1.33
C CYS A 137 -1.76 14.50 0.15
N ILE A 138 -1.03 14.46 -0.97
CA ILE A 138 -1.30 15.29 -2.16
C ILE A 138 -2.66 14.96 -2.77
N ASN A 139 -3.12 13.70 -2.66
CA ASN A 139 -4.44 13.30 -3.15
C ASN A 139 -5.62 14.03 -2.45
N LEU A 140 -5.38 14.67 -1.29
CA LEU A 140 -6.38 15.47 -0.59
C LEU A 140 -6.42 16.92 -1.08
N LEU A 141 -5.43 17.36 -1.86
CA LEU A 141 -5.40 18.72 -2.40
C LEU A 141 -6.43 18.86 -3.53
N PRO A 142 -7.15 20.00 -3.62
CA PRO A 142 -8.13 20.25 -4.68
C PRO A 142 -7.53 20.04 -6.08
N GLY A 143 -8.24 19.32 -6.96
CA GLY A 143 -7.80 19.05 -8.33
C GLY A 143 -6.80 17.89 -8.52
N HIS A 144 -6.14 17.41 -7.47
CA HIS A 144 -5.07 16.40 -7.61
C HIS A 144 -5.57 14.96 -7.80
N SER A 145 -6.80 14.66 -7.37
CA SER A 145 -7.41 13.32 -7.55
C SER A 145 -8.33 13.22 -8.76
N GLU A 146 -8.60 14.33 -9.48
CA GLU A 146 -9.64 14.39 -10.52
C GLU A 146 -9.25 13.69 -11.83
N ARG A 147 -7.96 13.46 -12.06
CA ARG A 147 -7.42 12.85 -13.29
C ARG A 147 -6.99 11.41 -13.11
N VAL A 148 -7.20 10.84 -11.92
CA VAL A 148 -6.85 9.46 -11.59
C VAL A 148 -8.14 8.71 -11.35
N SER A 149 -8.34 7.60 -12.07
CA SER A 149 -9.45 6.69 -11.81
C SER A 149 -8.95 5.59 -10.87
N TYR A 150 -9.58 5.48 -9.71
CA TYR A 150 -9.26 4.48 -8.69
C TYR A 150 -10.18 3.25 -8.77
N VAL A 151 -11.20 3.32 -9.63
CA VAL A 151 -12.13 2.22 -9.93
C VAL A 151 -12.19 2.06 -11.44
N ASP A 152 -11.63 0.96 -11.94
CA ASP A 152 -11.72 0.41 -13.29
C ASP A 152 -12.45 1.30 -14.33
N ALA A 153 -11.67 1.99 -15.16
CA ALA A 153 -12.06 3.19 -15.92
C ALA A 153 -13.19 3.00 -16.96
N GLY A 154 -13.61 1.76 -17.23
CA GLY A 154 -14.56 1.43 -18.31
C GLY A 154 -16.05 1.59 -17.98
N SER A 155 -16.44 1.86 -16.74
CA SER A 155 -17.87 1.91 -16.36
C SER A 155 -18.34 3.32 -15.95
N PRO A 156 -19.24 3.96 -16.72
CA PRO A 156 -19.82 5.27 -16.38
C PRO A 156 -20.55 5.29 -15.03
N ARG A 157 -21.12 4.15 -14.60
CA ARG A 157 -21.75 4.01 -13.28
C ARG A 157 -20.72 4.06 -12.16
N ARG A 158 -19.58 3.38 -12.32
CA ARG A 158 -18.49 3.40 -11.34
C ARG A 158 -17.85 4.77 -11.23
N GLN A 159 -17.66 5.47 -12.34
CA GLN A 159 -17.16 6.85 -12.34
C GLN A 159 -18.11 7.83 -11.59
N LYS A 160 -19.44 7.66 -11.73
CA LYS A 160 -20.40 8.45 -10.95
C LYS A 160 -20.33 8.14 -9.45
N LEU A 161 -20.22 6.87 -9.09
CA LEU A 161 -20.04 6.45 -7.70
C LEU A 161 -18.74 7.00 -7.11
N GLU A 162 -17.65 6.93 -7.86
CA GLU A 162 -16.34 7.49 -7.49
C GLU A 162 -16.43 8.99 -7.17
N LYS A 163 -17.10 9.77 -8.04
CA LYS A 163 -17.37 11.19 -7.79
C LYS A 163 -18.21 11.44 -6.54
N LEU A 164 -19.22 10.60 -6.28
CA LEU A 164 -20.05 10.70 -5.08
C LEU A 164 -19.24 10.40 -3.81
N LEU A 165 -18.43 9.33 -3.82
CA LEU A 165 -17.55 8.99 -2.71
C LEU A 165 -16.52 10.10 -2.46
N HIS A 166 -15.97 10.69 -3.52
CA HIS A 166 -15.08 11.84 -3.43
C HIS A 166 -15.76 13.05 -2.77
N ALA A 167 -16.99 13.38 -3.17
CA ALA A 167 -17.71 14.54 -2.62
C ALA A 167 -18.16 14.37 -1.16
N THR A 168 -18.27 13.13 -0.67
CA THR A 168 -18.86 12.81 0.65
C THR A 168 -17.83 12.29 1.66
N LEU A 169 -17.07 11.25 1.31
CA LEU A 169 -16.17 10.56 2.23
C LEU A 169 -14.84 11.29 2.41
N VAL A 170 -14.30 11.88 1.34
CA VAL A 170 -12.98 12.56 1.42
C VAL A 170 -13.03 13.74 2.41
N PRO A 171 -14.01 14.66 2.35
CA PRO A 171 -14.08 15.77 3.31
C PRO A 171 -14.39 15.29 4.73
N ALA A 172 -15.27 14.29 4.88
CA ALA A 172 -15.71 13.82 6.18
C ALA A 172 -14.62 13.04 6.94
N LEU A 173 -13.85 12.21 6.24
CA LEU A 173 -12.88 11.29 6.83
C LEU A 173 -11.43 11.77 6.67
N ARG A 174 -11.19 12.84 5.90
CA ARG A 174 -9.84 13.34 5.56
C ARG A 174 -8.93 12.23 5.00
N MET A 175 -9.52 11.33 4.21
CA MET A 175 -8.85 10.20 3.59
C MET A 175 -8.98 10.31 2.07
N PRO A 176 -7.91 10.01 1.31
CA PRO A 176 -7.96 10.09 -0.14
C PRO A 176 -8.90 9.02 -0.71
N LEU A 177 -9.45 9.26 -1.89
CA LEU A 177 -10.40 8.34 -2.53
C LEU A 177 -9.85 6.92 -2.67
N THR A 178 -8.55 6.78 -2.94
CA THR A 178 -7.89 5.47 -3.02
C THR A 178 -7.97 4.67 -1.73
N ALA A 179 -8.13 5.31 -0.57
CA ALA A 179 -8.31 4.63 0.71
C ALA A 179 -9.66 3.90 0.83
N PHE A 180 -10.58 4.14 -0.09
CA PHE A 180 -11.87 3.46 -0.21
C PHE A 180 -11.97 2.56 -1.45
N ALA A 181 -10.91 2.52 -2.27
CA ALA A 181 -10.84 1.69 -3.47
C ALA A 181 -10.28 0.29 -3.16
N PRO A 182 -10.42 -0.70 -4.07
CA PRO A 182 -9.86 -2.04 -3.88
C PRO A 182 -8.34 -2.07 -3.68
N SER A 183 -7.63 -1.07 -4.21
CA SER A 183 -6.18 -0.90 -4.07
C SER A 183 -5.84 0.55 -3.74
N LEU A 184 -4.77 0.73 -2.97
CA LEU A 184 -4.03 1.96 -2.79
C LEU A 184 -3.19 2.22 -4.05
N ASN A 185 -3.84 2.80 -5.06
CA ASN A 185 -3.23 3.19 -6.32
C ASN A 185 -2.93 4.67 -6.31
N ASN A 186 -1.81 5.09 -6.89
CA ASN A 186 -1.42 6.50 -7.01
C ASN A 186 -1.56 7.29 -5.69
N LEU A 187 -1.24 6.68 -4.54
CA LEU A 187 -1.19 7.38 -3.27
C LEU A 187 0.11 8.19 -3.22
N VAL A 188 0.00 9.51 -3.22
CA VAL A 188 1.12 10.45 -3.29
C VAL A 188 1.24 11.20 -1.97
N LEU A 189 2.36 10.98 -1.29
CA LEU A 189 2.68 11.55 0.01
C LEU A 189 3.88 12.49 -0.13
N ARG A 190 3.71 13.76 0.24
CA ARG A 190 4.79 14.75 0.25
C ARG A 190 5.39 14.87 1.65
N LYS A 191 6.71 14.83 1.73
CA LYS A 191 7.44 15.06 2.98
C LYS A 191 7.43 16.54 3.30
N ARG A 192 6.92 16.91 4.48
CA ARG A 192 6.91 18.32 4.87
C ARG A 192 8.35 18.83 5.03
N THR A 193 8.57 20.08 4.62
CA THR A 193 9.81 20.80 4.94
C THR A 193 9.77 21.17 6.42
N ALA A 194 10.87 20.94 7.15
CA ALA A 194 11.02 21.57 8.45
C ALA A 194 10.94 23.09 8.23
N GLY A 195 10.02 23.76 8.93
CA GLY A 195 9.87 25.21 8.90
C GLY A 195 11.06 25.93 9.52
#